data_AF-A0A939UNE6-F1
#
_entry.id   AF-A0A939UNE6-F1
#
_cell.length_a   1.000
_cell.length_b   1.000
_cell.length_c   1.000
_cell.angle_alpha   90.00
_cell.angle_beta   90.00
_cell.angle_gamma   90.00
#
_symmetry.space_group_name_H-M   'P 1'
#
loop_
_entity.id
_entity.type
_entity.pdbx_description
1 polymer ?
#
loop_
_entity_poly.entity_id
_entity_poly.type
_entity_poly.pdbx_seq_one_letter_code
_entity_poly.pdbx_strand_id
1 'polypeptide(L)'
;MIPDLKKLRLPGRKAVSRQARHIRSTAAVITFSFIAVIAVGTFLLSLPVSRYGGPANLVNAAFTSTSAVCITGLTVHDTSLTYTFFGQLVILLLVQVGGLGYMTVAVAMAVLMGKRLGIASAV
;
A
#
# COMPACT_ATOMS: atom_id res chain seq x y z
N MET A 1 -49.15 9.85 -25.61
CA MET A 1 -49.29 8.49 -25.05
C MET A 1 -47.90 7.86 -25.06
N ILE A 2 -47.19 7.92 -23.93
CA ILE A 2 -45.76 7.57 -23.81
C ILE A 2 -45.65 6.05 -23.63
N PRO A 3 -45.03 5.30 -24.56
CA PRO A 3 -44.87 3.85 -24.42
C PRO A 3 -43.67 3.50 -23.53
N ASP A 4 -43.93 2.65 -22.55
CA ASP A 4 -43.03 1.68 -21.90
C ASP A 4 -41.62 2.13 -21.46
N LEU A 5 -41.58 2.94 -20.41
CA LEU A 5 -40.39 3.07 -19.54
C LEU A 5 -40.14 1.82 -18.65
N LYS A 6 -40.95 0.76 -18.77
CA LYS A 6 -40.90 -0.44 -17.90
C LYS A 6 -39.75 -1.40 -18.24
N LYS A 7 -39.02 -1.15 -19.33
CA LYS A 7 -37.86 -1.95 -19.76
C LYS A 7 -36.51 -1.49 -19.20
N LEU A 8 -36.45 -0.39 -18.44
CA LEU A 8 -35.24 -0.06 -17.67
C LEU A 8 -35.18 -0.88 -16.37
N ARG A 9 -35.23 -2.21 -16.53
CA ARG A 9 -35.06 -3.19 -15.44
C ARG A 9 -33.60 -3.13 -15.01
N LEU A 10 -33.34 -2.35 -13.97
CA LEU A 10 -32.03 -2.27 -13.34
C LEU A 10 -31.59 -3.70 -12.93
N PRO A 11 -30.39 -4.15 -13.35
CA PRO A 11 -29.88 -5.46 -12.98
C PRO A 11 -29.83 -5.63 -11.46
N GLY A 12 -30.26 -6.81 -10.99
CA GLY A 12 -30.56 -7.11 -9.60
C GLY A 12 -29.47 -6.72 -8.59
N ARG A 13 -29.87 -5.85 -7.65
CA ARG A 13 -29.13 -5.35 -6.47
C ARG A 13 -28.45 -6.41 -5.59
N LYS A 14 -28.74 -7.71 -5.78
CA LYS A 14 -28.22 -8.81 -4.94
C LYS A 14 -26.80 -9.25 -5.30
N ALA A 15 -26.37 -9.13 -6.56
CA ALA A 15 -25.01 -9.50 -7.01
C ALA A 15 -23.93 -8.59 -6.40
N VAL A 16 -24.27 -7.32 -6.12
CA VAL A 16 -23.38 -6.34 -5.50
C VAL A 16 -23.04 -6.70 -4.04
N SER A 17 -23.95 -7.33 -3.31
CA SER A 17 -23.82 -7.57 -1.86
C SER A 17 -22.85 -8.70 -1.46
N ARG A 18 -22.67 -9.71 -2.33
CA ARG A 18 -21.65 -10.76 -2.13
C ARG A 18 -20.26 -10.29 -2.57
N GLN A 19 -20.19 -9.54 -3.67
CA GLN A 19 -18.96 -8.93 -4.18
C GLN A 19 -18.35 -7.93 -3.19
N ALA A 20 -19.18 -7.07 -2.57
CA ALA A 20 -18.74 -6.10 -1.56
C ALA A 20 -18.15 -6.75 -0.29
N ARG A 21 -18.60 -7.97 0.06
CA ARG A 21 -18.10 -8.70 1.22
C ARG A 21 -16.69 -9.27 0.99
N HIS A 22 -16.39 -9.70 -0.24
CA HIS A 22 -15.08 -10.23 -0.60
C HIS A 22 -14.03 -9.11 -0.75
N ILE A 23 -14.39 -7.98 -1.37
CA ILE A 23 -13.50 -6.81 -1.52
C ILE A 23 -13.12 -6.23 -0.14
N ARG A 24 -14.04 -6.26 0.83
CA ARG A 24 -13.75 -5.80 2.21
C ARG A 24 -12.67 -6.66 2.88
N SER A 25 -12.61 -7.96 2.58
CA SER A 25 -11.56 -8.85 3.09
C SER A 25 -10.21 -8.56 2.42
N THR A 26 -10.18 -8.32 1.11
CA THR A 26 -8.95 -8.02 0.36
C THR A 26 -8.35 -6.68 0.77
N ALA A 27 -9.19 -5.63 0.90
CA ALA A 27 -8.74 -4.33 1.36
C ALA A 27 -8.15 -4.39 2.77
N ALA A 28 -8.77 -5.15 3.68
CA ALA A 28 -8.25 -5.31 5.04
C ALA A 28 -6.88 -6.00 5.08
N VAL A 29 -6.63 -7.02 4.25
CA VAL A 29 -5.33 -7.70 4.18
C VAL A 29 -4.24 -6.74 3.70
N ILE A 30 -4.53 -5.91 2.69
CA ILE A 30 -3.58 -4.91 2.18
C ILE A 30 -3.32 -3.81 3.22
N THR A 31 -4.36 -3.33 3.90
CA THR A 31 -4.20 -2.33 4.95
C THR A 31 -3.35 -2.87 6.10
N PHE A 32 -3.61 -4.10 6.55
CA PHE A 32 -2.87 -4.70 7.64
C PHE A 32 -1.40 -4.95 7.29
N SER A 33 -1.10 -5.37 6.05
CA SER A 33 0.28 -5.54 5.60
C SER A 33 1.03 -4.20 5.54
N PHE A 34 0.39 -3.14 5.04
CA PHE A 34 0.98 -1.79 5.04
C PHE A 34 1.28 -1.31 6.46
N ILE A 35 0.33 -1.43 7.38
CA ILE A 35 0.53 -1.04 8.78
C ILE A 35 1.69 -1.82 9.41
N ALA A 36 1.77 -3.13 9.16
CA ALA A 36 2.86 -3.96 9.69
C ALA A 36 4.23 -3.50 9.18
N VAL A 37 4.36 -3.24 7.87
CA VAL A 37 5.62 -2.76 7.27
C VAL A 37 5.99 -1.37 7.80
N ILE A 38 5.03 -0.46 7.92
CA ILE A 38 5.24 0.88 8.48
C ILE A 38 5.70 0.80 9.94
N ALA A 39 5.09 -0.07 10.75
CA ALA A 39 5.47 -0.26 12.15
C ALA A 39 6.91 -0.77 12.27
N VAL A 40 7.28 -1.77 11.45
CA VAL A 40 8.66 -2.29 11.40
C VAL A 40 9.65 -1.22 10.96
N GLY A 41 9.33 -0.48 9.89
CA GLY A 41 10.18 0.60 9.40
C GLY A 41 10.38 1.73 10.42
N THR A 42 9.32 2.11 11.12
CA THR A 42 9.36 3.10 12.21
C THR A 42 10.25 2.61 13.35
N PHE A 43 10.14 1.34 13.73
CA PHE A 43 10.98 0.73 14.78
C PHE A 43 12.46 0.73 14.37
N LEU A 44 12.77 0.33 13.13
CA LEU A 44 14.15 0.35 12.62
C LEU A 44 14.72 1.77 12.52
N LEU A 45 13.92 2.77 12.13
CA LEU A 45 14.37 4.18 12.06
C LEU A 45 14.51 4.84 13.43
N SER A 46 13.76 4.38 14.43
CA SER A 46 13.83 4.88 15.80
C SER A 46 15.05 4.35 16.57
N LEU A 47 15.79 3.40 16.01
CA LEU A 47 17.01 2.86 16.61
C LEU A 47 18.14 3.91 16.61
N PRO A 48 18.93 4.06 17.70
CA PRO A 48 20.03 5.03 17.77
C PRO A 48 21.13 4.78 16.74
N VAL A 49 21.23 3.57 16.18
CA VAL A 49 22.16 3.23 15.09
C VAL A 49 21.77 3.88 13.76
N SER A 50 20.49 4.23 13.60
CA SER A 50 19.94 4.74 12.34
C SER A 50 20.07 6.25 12.18
N ARG A 51 20.36 7.01 13.25
CA ARG A 51 20.29 8.48 13.26
C ARG A 51 21.55 9.11 13.88
N TYR A 52 22.03 10.20 13.28
CA TYR A 52 23.02 11.09 13.90
C TYR A 52 22.30 12.16 14.75
N GLY A 53 22.79 12.44 15.98
CA GLY A 53 22.45 13.67 16.70
C GLY A 53 21.32 13.65 17.74
N GLY A 54 20.99 12.52 18.36
CA GLY A 54 20.12 12.48 19.56
C GLY A 54 18.84 11.65 19.41
N PRO A 55 17.96 11.63 20.44
CA PRO A 55 16.81 10.74 20.49
C PRO A 55 15.85 10.99 19.33
N ALA A 56 15.41 9.90 18.69
CA ALA A 56 14.50 9.94 17.55
C ALA A 56 13.12 10.44 17.99
N ASN A 57 12.62 11.51 17.35
CA ASN A 57 11.22 11.86 17.47
C ASN A 57 10.39 10.79 16.74
N LEU A 58 9.65 9.99 17.50
CA LEU A 58 8.90 8.84 17.00
C LEU A 58 7.92 9.23 15.89
N VAL A 59 7.37 10.44 15.97
CA VAL A 59 6.46 11.00 14.95
C VAL A 59 7.20 11.22 13.62
N ASN A 60 8.43 11.73 13.67
CA ASN A 60 9.24 11.95 12.47
C ASN A 60 9.66 10.61 11.84
N ALA A 61 10.04 9.63 12.65
CA ALA A 61 10.36 8.28 12.16
C ALA A 61 9.15 7.61 11.50
N ALA A 62 7.96 7.72 12.11
CA ALA A 62 6.73 7.17 11.56
C ALA A 62 6.31 7.86 10.25
N PHE A 63 6.46 9.18 10.17
CA PHE A 63 6.19 9.94 8.96
C PHE A 63 7.14 9.55 7.82
N THR A 64 8.46 9.50 8.07
CA THR A 64 9.46 9.08 7.08
C THR A 64 9.20 7.64 6.63
N SER A 65 8.92 6.72 7.56
CA SER A 65 8.61 5.33 7.24
C SER A 65 7.36 5.21 6.36
N THR A 66 6.28 5.92 6.71
CA THR A 66 5.03 5.92 5.93
C THR A 66 5.25 6.50 4.53
N SER A 67 5.98 7.62 4.44
CA SER A 67 6.25 8.25 3.15
C SER A 67 7.10 7.38 2.24
N ALA A 68 8.11 6.68 2.79
CA ALA A 68 8.95 5.74 2.06
C ALA A 68 8.17 4.53 1.53
N VAL A 69 7.34 3.90 2.38
CA VAL A 69 6.49 2.76 1.98
C VAL A 69 5.45 3.18 0.94
N CYS A 70 4.89 4.39 1.05
CA CYS A 70 3.95 4.92 0.06
C CYS A 70 4.63 5.56 -1.16
N ILE A 71 5.97 5.58 -1.23
CA ILE A 71 6.77 6.15 -2.34
C ILE A 71 6.39 7.60 -2.66
N THR A 72 6.09 8.39 -1.63
CA THR A 72 5.75 9.81 -1.79
C THR A 72 6.97 10.72 -1.76
N GLY A 73 8.07 10.27 -1.13
CA GLY A 73 9.34 11.02 -1.10
C GLY A 73 9.36 12.23 -0.15
N LEU A 74 8.43 12.31 0.80
CA LEU A 74 8.36 13.37 1.81
C LEU A 74 9.23 13.03 3.02
N THR A 75 10.10 13.96 3.40
CA THR A 75 10.96 13.82 4.59
C THR A 75 10.83 15.08 5.46
N VAL A 76 10.76 14.90 6.78
CA VAL A 76 10.63 16.03 7.75
C VAL A 76 11.96 16.76 7.93
N HIS A 77 13.07 16.05 7.76
CA HIS A 77 14.43 16.57 7.82
C HIS A 77 15.26 15.92 6.72
N ASP A 78 16.31 16.60 6.28
CA ASP A 78 17.25 16.09 5.27
C ASP A 78 17.78 14.70 5.66
N THR A 79 17.45 13.71 4.83
CA THR A 79 17.80 12.31 5.06
C THR A 79 19.30 12.05 5.06
N SER A 80 20.06 12.82 4.26
CA SER A 80 21.52 12.71 4.15
C SER A 80 22.25 13.18 5.40
N LEU A 81 21.71 14.19 6.09
CA LEU A 81 22.31 14.77 7.30
C LEU A 81 21.81 14.06 8.57
N THR A 82 20.59 13.54 8.52
CA THR A 82 19.89 13.03 9.71
C THR A 82 20.12 11.54 9.92
N TYR A 83 20.12 10.73 8.85
CA TYR A 83 20.22 9.29 8.96
C TYR A 83 21.63 8.79 8.66
N THR A 84 22.06 7.79 9.41
CA THR A 84 23.30 7.04 9.13
C THR A 84 23.16 6.24 7.85
N PHE A 85 24.26 5.70 7.34
CA PHE A 85 24.23 4.79 6.21
C PHE A 85 23.24 3.62 6.41
N PHE A 86 23.14 3.11 7.64
CA PHE A 86 22.16 2.09 8.01
C PHE A 86 20.72 2.61 7.87
N GLY A 87 20.41 3.81 8.39
CA GLY A 87 19.08 4.40 8.26
C GLY A 87 18.69 4.67 6.79
N GLN A 88 19.64 5.12 5.96
CA GLN A 88 19.43 5.30 4.52
C GLN A 88 19.14 3.98 3.81
N LEU A 89 19.85 2.90 4.16
CA LEU A 89 19.59 1.56 3.63
C LEU A 89 18.18 1.07 3.99
N VAL A 90 17.73 1.31 5.23
CA VAL A 90 16.37 0.97 5.66
C VAL A 90 15.33 1.72 4.83
N ILE A 91 15.52 3.03 4.60
CA ILE A 91 14.60 3.84 3.77
C ILE A 91 14.54 3.29 2.34
N LEU A 92 15.68 2.94 1.74
CA LEU A 92 15.73 2.35 0.40
C LEU A 92 14.99 1.01 0.33
N LEU A 93 15.16 0.15 1.33
CA LEU A 93 14.42 -1.10 1.42
C LEU A 93 12.92 -0.87 1.56
N LEU A 94 12.49 0.10 2.37
CA LEU A 94 11.09 0.49 2.50
C LEU A 94 10.48 0.96 1.18
N VAL A 95 11.21 1.77 0.42
CA VAL A 95 10.79 2.23 -0.92
C VAL A 95 10.65 1.05 -1.87
N GLN A 96 11.61 0.12 -1.86
CA GLN A 96 11.58 -1.07 -2.72
C GLN A 96 10.39 -1.99 -2.39
N VAL A 97 10.14 -2.21 -1.09
CA VAL A 97 9.00 -2.99 -0.60
C VAL A 97 7.67 -2.29 -0.93
N GLY A 98 7.61 -0.97 -0.80
CA GLY A 98 6.45 -0.16 -1.19
C GLY A 98 6.11 -0.29 -2.68
N GLY A 99 7.13 -0.19 -3.55
CA GLY A 99 6.99 -0.26 -5.00
C GLY A 99 6.61 -1.65 -5.51
N LEU A 100 7.29 -2.69 -5.04
CA LEU A 100 7.04 -4.06 -5.46
C LEU A 100 5.82 -4.67 -4.75
N GLY A 101 5.57 -4.32 -3.50
CA GLY A 101 4.55 -4.94 -2.64
C GLY A 101 3.12 -4.61 -3.05
N TYR A 102 2.83 -3.35 -3.41
CA TYR A 102 1.47 -2.97 -3.82
C TYR A 102 1.06 -3.66 -5.13
N MET A 103 1.94 -3.65 -6.13
CA MET A 103 1.63 -4.21 -7.45
C MET A 103 1.52 -5.74 -7.41
N THR A 104 2.38 -6.42 -6.65
CA THR A 104 2.34 -7.88 -6.53
C THR A 104 1.10 -8.38 -5.79
N VAL A 105 0.68 -7.72 -4.70
CA VAL A 105 -0.55 -8.09 -3.97
C VAL A 105 -1.79 -7.79 -4.82
N ALA A 106 -1.82 -6.66 -5.53
CA ALA A 106 -2.91 -6.33 -6.45
C ALA A 106 -3.05 -7.38 -7.57
N VAL A 107 -1.94 -7.79 -8.17
CA VAL A 107 -1.89 -8.79 -9.25
C VAL A 107 -2.22 -10.20 -8.73
N ALA A 108 -1.63 -10.64 -7.62
CA ALA A 108 -1.89 -11.95 -7.03
C ALA A 108 -3.37 -12.11 -6.65
N MET A 109 -3.99 -11.06 -6.11
CA MET A 109 -5.41 -11.05 -5.79
C MET A 109 -6.29 -11.04 -7.05
N ALA A 110 -5.89 -10.33 -8.11
CA ALA A 110 -6.59 -10.39 -9.40
C ALA A 110 -6.57 -11.82 -9.98
N VAL A 111 -5.44 -12.51 -9.90
CA VAL A 111 -5.29 -13.91 -10.33
C VAL A 111 -6.13 -14.86 -9.47
N LEU A 112 -6.11 -14.71 -8.14
CA LEU A 112 -6.92 -15.51 -7.20
C LEU A 112 -8.43 -15.33 -7.41
N MET A 113 -8.88 -14.15 -7.83
CA MET A 113 -10.27 -13.87 -8.19
C MET A 113 -10.66 -14.39 -9.59
N GLY A 114 -9.79 -15.14 -10.27
CA GLY A 114 -10.07 -15.72 -11.58
C GLY A 114 -10.18 -14.69 -12.71
N LYS A 115 -9.77 -13.44 -12.47
CA LYS A 115 -9.57 -12.49 -13.57
C LYS A 115 -8.35 -12.98 -14.32
N ARG A 116 -8.59 -13.63 -15.47
CA ARG A 116 -7.56 -13.86 -16.47
C ARG A 116 -6.96 -12.49 -16.79
N LEU A 117 -5.75 -12.23 -16.32
CA LEU A 117 -4.95 -11.12 -16.84
C LEU A 117 -4.84 -11.44 -18.32
N GLY A 118 -5.47 -10.64 -19.17
CA GLY A 118 -5.56 -10.89 -20.61
C GLY A 118 -4.18 -10.78 -21.26
N ILE A 119 -3.32 -11.77 -21.04
CA ILE A 119 -2.14 -12.05 -21.87
C ILE A 119 -2.55 -13.09 -22.90
N ALA A 120 -3.52 -12.72 -23.73
CA ALA A 120 -3.96 -13.51 -24.86
C ALA A 120 -4.29 -12.57 -26.03
N SER A 121 -3.30 -11.80 -26.48
CA SER A 121 -3.23 -11.22 -27.83
C SER A 121 -2.03 -10.28 -27.98
N ALA A 122 -0.80 -10.81 -28.03
CA ALA A 122 0.37 -10.13 -28.60
C ALA A 122 1.55 -11.11 -28.74
N VAL A 123 1.31 -12.21 -29.48
CA VAL A 123 2.35 -12.96 -30.20
C VAL A 123 1.84 -13.13 -31.61
#